data_AF-A0A7M7T1Q5-F1
#
_entry.id   AF-A0A7M7T1Q5-F1
#
_cell.length_a   1.000
_cell.length_b   1.000
_cell.length_c   1.000
_cell.angle_alpha   90.00
_cell.angle_beta   90.00
_cell.angle_gamma   90.00
#
_symmetry.space_group_name_H-M   'P 1'
#
loop_
_entity.id
_entity.type
_entity.pdbx_description
1 polymer ?
#
loop_
_entity_poly.entity_id
_entity_poly.type
_entity_poly.pdbx_seq_one_letter_code
_entity_poly.pdbx_strand_id
1 'polypeptide(L)'
;MNCSLPSLLSALVVILVAFDFVQGEMKPTKFAKEVVCEGCHAVIAETNKILGKGKRTDKTVMNSLRGICNAQRLNQYEFSPPTMKKVCDYWTENYETEIKAALTNGLPEDEQEIELCWISTDICKGVDRSHFRINKYEGPSKRKILAATKASTGEAVDEVADEVTDEPPAEKKEDVKEEKKDKKTSGKKSSKSKTKKDGKGKDEL
;
A
#
# COMPACT_ATOMS: atom_id res chain seq x y z
N MET A 1 6.65 -14.77 -60.48
CA MET A 1 7.06 -13.75 -59.48
C MET A 1 7.17 -14.47 -58.16
N ASN A 2 8.39 -14.85 -57.79
CA ASN A 2 8.65 -15.67 -56.61
C ASN A 2 9.13 -14.74 -55.49
N CYS A 3 8.21 -14.32 -54.62
CA CYS A 3 8.58 -13.61 -53.40
C CYS A 3 9.20 -14.62 -52.43
N SER A 4 10.47 -14.36 -52.08
CA SER A 4 11.29 -15.19 -51.21
C SER A 4 10.69 -15.21 -49.78
N LEU A 5 10.09 -16.34 -49.41
CA LEU A 5 9.58 -16.65 -48.06
C LEU A 5 10.55 -16.37 -46.88
N PRO A 6 11.90 -16.50 -46.99
CA PRO A 6 12.78 -16.28 -45.84
C PRO A 6 12.83 -14.83 -45.32
N SER A 7 12.49 -13.82 -46.12
CA SER A 7 12.52 -12.41 -45.66
C SER A 7 11.36 -12.05 -44.72
N LEU A 8 10.22 -12.72 -44.82
CA LEU A 8 9.05 -12.44 -43.96
C LEU A 8 9.18 -13.07 -42.57
N LEU A 9 9.83 -14.24 -42.47
CA LEU A 9 10.10 -14.89 -41.18
C LEU A 9 11.09 -14.09 -40.32
N SER A 10 12.13 -13.52 -40.94
CA SER A 10 13.12 -12.70 -40.23
C SER A 10 12.50 -11.42 -39.64
N ALA A 11 11.59 -10.77 -40.37
CA ALA A 11 10.89 -9.58 -39.88
C ALA A 11 9.94 -9.88 -38.70
N LEU A 12 9.26 -11.03 -38.70
CA LEU A 12 8.40 -11.46 -37.59
C LEU A 12 9.18 -11.76 -36.31
N VAL A 13 10.38 -12.35 -36.41
CA VAL A 13 11.24 -12.60 -35.24
C VAL A 13 11.72 -11.28 -34.63
N VAL A 14 12.09 -10.27 -35.44
CA VAL A 14 12.50 -8.95 -34.93
C VAL A 14 11.34 -8.20 -34.27
N ILE A 15 10.10 -8.36 -34.76
CA ILE A 15 8.91 -7.73 -34.16
C ILE A 15 8.52 -8.41 -32.84
N LEU A 16 8.68 -9.73 -32.72
CA LEU A 16 8.38 -10.45 -31.47
C LEU A 16 9.40 -10.14 -30.37
N VAL A 17 10.70 -10.03 -30.69
CA VAL A 17 11.75 -9.67 -29.71
C VAL A 17 11.63 -8.23 -29.21
N ALA A 18 10.93 -7.34 -29.93
CA ALA A 18 10.73 -5.95 -29.51
C ALA A 18 9.54 -5.75 -28.55
N PHE A 19 8.67 -6.75 -28.36
CA PHE A 19 7.46 -6.64 -27.52
C PHE A 19 7.66 -7.09 -26.06
N ASP A 20 8.82 -7.65 -25.71
CA ASP A 20 9.04 -8.25 -24.38
C ASP A 20 9.73 -7.33 -23.36
N PHE A 21 9.98 -6.05 -23.67
CA PHE A 21 10.49 -5.08 -22.71
C PHE A 21 9.38 -4.16 -22.18
N VAL A 22 8.37 -4.76 -21.54
CA VAL A 22 7.56 -4.03 -20.55
C VAL A 22 8.32 -4.07 -19.23
N GLN A 23 9.44 -3.36 -19.16
CA GLN A 23 10.08 -3.11 -17.88
C GLN A 23 9.19 -2.15 -17.09
N GLY A 24 8.90 -2.48 -15.83
CA GLY A 24 8.21 -1.56 -14.93
C GLY A 24 9.04 -0.29 -14.80
N GLU A 25 8.61 0.81 -15.44
CA GLU A 25 9.35 2.07 -15.37
C GLU A 25 8.82 2.92 -14.22
N MET A 26 9.67 3.13 -13.22
CA MET A 26 9.43 4.13 -12.19
C MET A 26 9.36 5.52 -12.83
N LYS A 27 8.17 6.13 -12.79
CA LYS A 27 7.91 7.49 -13.24
C LYS A 27 8.77 8.51 -12.47
N PRO A 28 9.23 9.59 -13.12
CA PRO A 28 10.12 10.57 -12.51
C PRO A 28 9.58 11.12 -11.18
N THR A 29 10.48 11.28 -10.20
CA THR A 29 10.11 11.82 -8.89
C THR A 29 11.31 12.44 -8.19
N LYS A 30 11.03 13.31 -7.22
CA LYS A 30 12.03 13.97 -6.36
C LYS A 30 12.29 13.21 -5.06
N PHE A 31 11.53 12.15 -4.80
CA PHE A 31 11.64 11.35 -3.58
C PHE A 31 12.70 10.25 -3.77
N ALA A 32 13.39 9.90 -2.68
CA ALA A 32 14.27 8.74 -2.67
C ALA A 32 13.46 7.45 -2.88
N LYS A 33 14.09 6.42 -3.46
CA LYS A 33 13.42 5.18 -3.86
C LYS A 33 12.73 4.48 -2.69
N GLU A 34 13.39 4.48 -1.53
CA GLU A 34 12.88 3.92 -0.27
C GLU A 34 11.58 4.60 0.17
N VAL A 35 11.51 5.93 0.02
CA VAL A 35 10.33 6.72 0.36
C VAL A 35 9.17 6.36 -0.56
N VAL A 36 9.44 6.21 -1.85
CA VAL A 36 8.41 5.87 -2.84
C VAL A 36 7.93 4.43 -2.65
N CYS A 37 8.84 3.50 -2.36
CA CYS A 37 8.50 2.11 -2.04
C CYS A 37 7.59 2.03 -0.80
N GLU A 38 7.92 2.73 0.28
CA GLU A 38 7.06 2.81 1.47
C GLU A 38 5.69 3.45 1.14
N GLY A 39 5.66 4.41 0.22
CA GLY A 39 4.43 4.97 -0.33
C GLY A 39 3.55 3.95 -1.04
N CYS A 40 4.15 3.04 -1.81
CA CYS A 40 3.44 1.98 -2.52
C CYS A 40 2.69 1.09 -1.54
N HIS A 41 3.43 0.64 -0.54
CA HIS A 41 2.94 -0.16 0.55
C HIS A 41 1.78 0.54 1.28
N ALA A 42 1.97 1.81 1.67
CA ALA A 42 0.94 2.59 2.35
C ALA A 42 -0.35 2.75 1.53
N VAL A 43 -0.23 2.93 0.21
CA VAL A 43 -1.40 3.05 -0.69
C VAL A 43 -2.19 1.75 -0.72
N ILE A 44 -1.54 0.60 -0.91
CA ILE A 44 -2.22 -0.70 -0.91
C ILE A 44 -2.90 -0.96 0.44
N ALA A 45 -2.18 -0.75 1.55
CA ALA A 45 -2.69 -1.04 2.88
C ALA A 45 -3.87 -0.12 3.26
N GLU A 46 -3.76 1.19 3.06
CA GLU A 46 -4.86 2.12 3.35
C GLU A 46 -6.07 1.88 2.45
N THR A 47 -5.85 1.53 1.17
CA THR A 47 -6.96 1.27 0.26
C THR A 47 -7.69 -0.02 0.64
N ASN A 48 -6.96 -1.09 1.01
CA ASN A 48 -7.59 -2.33 1.50
C ASN A 48 -8.37 -2.14 2.79
N LYS A 49 -7.89 -1.29 3.72
CA LYS A 49 -8.64 -0.93 4.93
C LYS A 49 -9.99 -0.28 4.61
N ILE A 50 -10.07 0.52 3.55
CA ILE A 50 -11.32 1.16 3.10
C ILE A 50 -12.21 0.16 2.35
N LEU A 51 -11.63 -0.63 1.44
CA LEU A 51 -12.38 -1.61 0.63
C LEU A 51 -12.98 -2.73 1.48
N GLY A 52 -12.27 -3.15 2.53
CA GLY A 52 -12.68 -4.26 3.39
C GLY A 52 -12.94 -5.54 2.61
N LYS A 53 -13.99 -6.28 2.99
CA LYS A 53 -14.42 -7.54 2.34
C LYS A 53 -15.42 -7.32 1.19
N GLY A 54 -15.60 -6.07 0.75
CA GLY A 54 -16.58 -5.71 -0.27
C GLY A 54 -16.18 -6.15 -1.67
N LYS A 55 -17.12 -6.03 -2.62
CA LYS A 55 -16.82 -6.22 -4.05
C LYS A 55 -15.81 -5.16 -4.50
N ARG A 56 -14.71 -5.60 -5.12
CA ARG A 56 -13.66 -4.73 -5.67
C ARG A 56 -13.93 -4.46 -7.15
N THR A 57 -14.86 -3.54 -7.41
CA THR A 57 -15.10 -2.99 -8.77
C THR A 57 -14.21 -1.78 -9.01
N ASP A 58 -13.95 -1.45 -10.27
CA ASP A 58 -13.27 -0.21 -10.68
C ASP A 58 -13.77 1.01 -9.92
N LYS A 59 -15.09 1.20 -9.90
CA LYS A 59 -15.74 2.34 -9.24
C LYS A 59 -15.46 2.36 -7.73
N THR A 60 -15.54 1.21 -7.06
CA THR A 60 -15.30 1.13 -5.61
C THR A 60 -13.83 1.32 -5.27
N VAL A 61 -12.90 0.81 -6.10
CA VAL A 61 -11.46 1.04 -5.93
C VAL A 61 -11.15 2.51 -6.09
N MET A 62 -11.61 3.12 -7.19
CA MET A 62 -11.40 4.55 -7.46
C MET A 62 -12.00 5.46 -6.39
N ASN A 63 -13.17 5.11 -5.86
CA ASN A 63 -13.74 5.86 -4.73
C ASN A 63 -12.94 5.68 -3.44
N SER A 64 -12.32 4.51 -3.23
CA SER A 64 -11.51 4.24 -2.04
C SER A 64 -10.19 5.00 -2.08
N LEU A 65 -9.60 5.20 -3.27
CA LEU A 65 -8.42 6.05 -3.44
C LEU A 65 -8.69 7.53 -3.11
N ARG A 66 -9.95 7.97 -3.13
CA ARG A 66 -10.31 9.33 -2.71
C ARG A 66 -10.19 9.46 -1.19
N GLY A 67 -9.07 10.01 -0.75
CA GLY A 67 -8.86 10.37 0.66
C GLY A 67 -7.97 9.40 1.44
N ILE A 68 -7.28 8.47 0.79
CA ILE A 68 -6.21 7.69 1.44
C ILE A 68 -4.99 8.56 1.79
N CYS A 69 -4.74 9.62 1.01
CA CYS A 69 -3.61 10.53 1.21
C CYS A 69 -3.89 11.59 2.28
N ASN A 70 -4.15 11.12 3.50
CA ASN A 70 -4.36 11.94 4.69
C ASN A 70 -3.26 11.67 5.73
N ALA A 71 -2.62 12.73 6.22
CA ALA A 71 -1.53 12.63 7.20
C ALA A 71 -1.90 11.83 8.47
N GLN A 72 -3.17 11.88 8.92
CA GLN A 72 -3.63 11.12 10.09
C GLN A 72 -3.61 9.60 9.86
N ARG A 73 -3.84 9.16 8.62
CA ARG A 73 -3.78 7.73 8.23
C ARG A 73 -2.34 7.28 8.02
N LEU A 74 -1.50 8.21 7.59
CA LEU A 74 -0.13 7.95 7.18
C LEU A 74 0.91 8.12 8.30
N ASN A 75 0.48 8.35 9.54
CA ASN A 75 1.36 8.54 10.69
C ASN A 75 2.02 7.26 11.23
N GLN A 76 1.60 6.11 10.72
CA GLN A 76 2.06 4.79 11.15
C GLN A 76 3.14 4.18 10.25
N TYR A 77 3.57 4.92 9.22
CA TYR A 77 4.59 4.50 8.26
C TYR A 77 5.94 5.15 8.57
N GLU A 78 7.00 4.67 7.93
CA GLU A 78 8.38 5.01 8.29
C GLU A 78 8.70 6.51 8.22
N PHE A 79 8.24 7.19 7.17
CA PHE A 79 8.59 8.58 6.93
C PHE A 79 7.56 9.54 7.53
N SER A 80 7.97 10.81 7.72
CA SER A 80 7.10 11.81 8.36
C SER A 80 5.75 11.93 7.64
N PRO A 81 4.63 12.18 8.36
CA PRO A 81 3.30 12.28 7.75
C PRO A 81 3.20 13.27 6.58
N PRO A 82 3.84 14.47 6.61
CA PRO A 82 3.87 15.37 5.46
C PRO A 82 4.59 14.79 4.23
N THR A 83 5.67 14.03 4.44
CA THR A 83 6.39 13.34 3.36
C THR A 83 5.52 12.22 2.78
N MET A 84 4.97 11.36 3.64
CA MET A 84 4.12 10.25 3.22
C MET A 84 2.88 10.74 2.48
N LYS A 85 2.28 11.86 2.89
CA LYS A 85 1.17 12.45 2.16
C LYS A 85 1.55 12.79 0.72
N LYS A 86 2.69 13.49 0.52
CA LYS A 86 3.14 13.88 -0.83
C LYS A 86 3.47 12.68 -1.71
N VAL A 87 4.00 11.61 -1.10
CA VAL A 87 4.32 10.38 -1.81
C VAL A 87 3.06 9.60 -2.15
N CYS A 88 2.07 9.56 -1.25
CA CYS A 88 0.76 9.02 -1.54
C CYS A 88 0.09 9.78 -2.69
N ASP A 89 0.12 11.12 -2.66
CA ASP A 89 -0.42 11.95 -3.75
C ASP A 89 0.26 11.57 -5.07
N TYR A 90 1.61 11.48 -5.09
CA TYR A 90 2.38 11.01 -6.24
C TYR A 90 1.91 9.63 -6.75
N TRP A 91 1.68 8.66 -5.85
CA TRP A 91 1.16 7.35 -6.25
C TRP A 91 -0.22 7.43 -6.89
N THR A 92 -1.15 8.13 -6.24
CA THR A 92 -2.54 8.24 -6.74
C THR A 92 -2.65 9.06 -8.03
N GLU A 93 -1.72 9.98 -8.28
CA GLU A 93 -1.69 10.79 -9.50
C GLU A 93 -1.02 10.07 -10.67
N ASN A 94 0.06 9.32 -10.39
CA ASN A 94 0.92 8.78 -11.43
C ASN A 94 0.64 7.31 -11.72
N TYR A 95 0.17 6.51 -10.77
CA TYR A 95 0.00 5.06 -10.91
C TYR A 95 -1.44 4.60 -10.68
N GLU A 96 -2.42 5.48 -10.91
CA GLU A 96 -3.84 5.18 -10.70
C GLU A 96 -4.27 3.88 -11.41
N THR A 97 -3.81 3.69 -12.65
CA THR A 97 -4.15 2.53 -13.48
C THR A 97 -3.56 1.23 -12.90
N GLU A 98 -2.30 1.25 -12.50
CA GLU A 98 -1.57 0.12 -11.94
C GLU A 98 -2.15 -0.25 -10.56
N ILE A 99 -2.41 0.75 -9.71
CA ILE A 99 -3.08 0.57 -8.41
C ILE A 99 -4.45 -0.09 -8.61
N LYS A 100 -5.23 0.42 -9.56
CA LYS A 100 -6.54 -0.11 -9.88
C LYS A 100 -6.46 -1.57 -10.29
N ALA A 101 -5.58 -1.90 -11.24
CA ALA A 101 -5.39 -3.26 -11.73
C ALA A 101 -5.03 -4.23 -10.59
N ALA A 102 -4.06 -3.87 -9.75
CA ALA A 102 -3.66 -4.68 -8.60
C ALA A 102 -4.83 -4.94 -7.64
N LEU A 103 -5.62 -3.91 -7.32
CA LEU A 103 -6.72 -4.01 -6.35
C LEU A 103 -7.97 -4.72 -6.89
N THR A 104 -8.23 -4.68 -8.20
CA THR A 104 -9.42 -5.32 -8.79
C THR A 104 -9.27 -6.82 -9.01
N ASN A 105 -8.04 -7.34 -9.08
CA ASN A 105 -7.76 -8.74 -9.40
C ASN A 105 -8.12 -9.74 -8.28
N GLY A 106 -8.60 -9.26 -7.13
CA GLY A 106 -9.05 -10.14 -6.04
C GLY A 106 -7.94 -10.88 -5.30
N LEU A 107 -6.68 -10.55 -5.60
CA LEU A 107 -5.49 -11.10 -4.94
C LEU A 107 -5.50 -10.78 -3.43
N PRO A 108 -4.81 -11.57 -2.59
CA PRO A 108 -4.54 -11.18 -1.20
C PRO A 108 -3.65 -9.92 -1.14
N GLU A 109 -3.70 -9.21 -0.03
CA GLU A 109 -3.07 -7.88 0.12
C GLU A 109 -1.56 -7.89 -0.16
N ASP A 110 -0.86 -8.94 0.25
CA ASP A 110 0.57 -9.12 0.00
C ASP A 110 0.89 -9.36 -1.48
N GLU A 111 0.08 -10.15 -2.18
CA GLU A 111 0.22 -10.35 -3.63
C GLU A 111 -0.13 -9.08 -4.42
N GLN A 112 -1.07 -8.26 -3.95
CA GLN A 112 -1.34 -6.95 -4.55
C GLN A 112 -0.14 -6.01 -4.41
N GLU A 113 0.50 -6.00 -3.24
CA GLU A 113 1.71 -5.21 -3.00
C GLU A 113 2.86 -5.69 -3.89
N ILE A 114 3.05 -7.01 -4.02
CA ILE A 114 4.05 -7.60 -4.92
C ILE A 114 3.79 -7.17 -6.38
N GLU A 115 2.56 -7.35 -6.85
CA GLU A 115 2.17 -7.02 -8.22
C GLU A 115 2.41 -5.54 -8.53
N LEU A 116 1.96 -4.65 -7.65
CA LEU A 116 2.12 -3.22 -7.86
C LEU A 116 3.58 -2.76 -7.69
N CYS A 117 4.19 -3.07 -6.55
CA CYS A 117 5.42 -2.42 -6.11
C CYS A 117 6.69 -3.09 -6.65
N TRP A 118 6.63 -4.38 -7.01
CA TRP A 118 7.78 -5.12 -7.55
C TRP A 118 7.63 -5.52 -9.01
N ILE A 119 6.44 -5.90 -9.48
CA ILE A 119 6.27 -6.42 -10.85
C ILE A 119 5.92 -5.29 -11.83
N SER A 120 4.87 -4.52 -11.53
CA SER A 120 4.35 -3.50 -12.45
C SER A 120 5.21 -2.23 -12.50
N THR A 121 5.91 -1.87 -11.41
CA THR A 121 6.58 -0.55 -11.29
C THR A 121 8.07 -0.61 -10.96
N ASP A 122 8.60 -1.77 -10.55
CA ASP A 122 9.98 -1.96 -10.11
C ASP A 122 10.47 -1.04 -8.97
N ILE A 123 9.56 -0.31 -8.32
CA ILE A 123 9.89 0.72 -7.33
C ILE A 123 10.53 0.13 -6.08
N CYS A 124 10.10 -1.05 -5.65
CA CYS A 124 10.67 -1.70 -4.47
C CYS A 124 11.82 -2.66 -4.79
N LYS A 125 12.22 -2.83 -6.06
CA LYS A 125 13.38 -3.68 -6.40
C LYS A 125 14.66 -3.09 -5.80
N GLY A 126 15.34 -3.89 -4.97
CA GLY A 126 16.60 -3.49 -4.31
C GLY A 126 16.44 -2.54 -3.11
N VAL A 127 15.22 -2.25 -2.67
CA VAL A 127 14.99 -1.46 -1.45
C VAL A 127 15.06 -2.40 -0.24
N ASP A 128 15.95 -2.10 0.70
CA ASP A 128 16.02 -2.80 1.98
C ASP A 128 15.14 -2.11 3.03
N ARG A 129 14.04 -2.77 3.40
CA ARG A 129 13.09 -2.30 4.43
C ARG A 129 13.45 -2.76 5.84
N SER A 130 14.48 -3.61 6.01
CA SER A 130 14.87 -4.13 7.33
C SER A 130 15.33 -3.04 8.30
N HIS A 131 15.76 -1.89 7.77
CA HIS A 131 16.23 -0.74 8.53
C HIS A 131 15.13 0.27 8.89
N PHE A 132 13.87 0.04 8.52
CA PHE A 132 12.78 0.96 8.82
C PHE A 132 12.44 0.89 10.32
N ARG A 133 12.44 2.05 10.99
CA ARG A 133 12.19 2.22 12.43
C ARG A 133 10.76 1.87 12.83
N ILE A 134 9.81 2.05 11.92
CA ILE A 134 8.38 1.81 12.10
C ILE A 134 7.97 0.71 11.11
N ASN A 135 8.37 -0.53 11.40
CA ASN A 135 7.87 -1.69 10.66
C ASN A 135 6.61 -2.25 11.36
N LYS A 136 5.52 -1.48 11.34
CA LYS A 136 4.26 -1.89 12.00
C LYS A 136 3.43 -2.84 11.12
N TYR A 137 3.78 -2.97 9.85
CA TYR A 137 3.03 -3.78 8.88
C TYR A 137 3.85 -4.98 8.42
N GLU A 138 3.19 -6.13 8.28
CA GLU A 138 3.77 -7.33 7.71
C GLU A 138 3.77 -7.24 6.18
N GLY A 139 4.86 -6.70 5.63
CA GLY A 139 5.15 -6.72 4.19
C GLY A 139 5.12 -8.11 3.57
N PRO A 140 5.03 -8.23 2.23
CA PRO A 140 5.24 -9.51 1.57
C PRO A 140 6.59 -10.11 1.96
N SER A 141 6.59 -11.40 2.32
CA SER A 141 7.84 -12.09 2.69
C SER A 141 8.84 -12.10 1.53
N LYS A 142 10.14 -12.10 1.84
CA LYS A 142 11.22 -12.20 0.83
C LYS A 142 11.01 -13.40 -0.11
N ARG A 143 10.59 -14.55 0.42
CA ARG A 143 10.31 -15.76 -0.38
C ARG A 143 9.20 -15.53 -1.41
N LYS A 144 8.11 -14.87 -1.01
CA LYS A 144 6.99 -14.55 -1.92
C LYS A 144 7.40 -13.55 -2.99
N ILE A 145 8.15 -12.50 -2.63
CA ILE A 145 8.66 -11.52 -3.59
C ILE A 145 9.52 -12.23 -4.65
N LEU A 146 10.51 -13.03 -4.21
CA LEU A 146 11.41 -13.75 -5.11
C LEU A 146 10.66 -14.72 -6.04
N ALA A 147 9.69 -15.46 -5.50
CA ALA A 147 8.89 -16.39 -6.30
C ALA A 147 8.09 -15.65 -7.39
N ALA A 148 7.44 -14.55 -7.03
CA ALA A 148 6.61 -13.78 -7.95
C ALA A 148 7.44 -13.03 -9.00
N THR A 149 8.56 -12.41 -8.61
CA THR A 149 9.44 -11.73 -9.57
C THR A 149 10.04 -12.71 -10.56
N LYS A 150 10.47 -13.90 -10.10
CA LYS A 150 10.98 -14.96 -10.99
C LYS A 150 9.92 -15.46 -11.96
N ALA A 151 8.69 -15.67 -11.47
CA ALA A 151 7.57 -16.07 -12.33
C ALA A 151 7.27 -15.03 -13.42
N SER A 152 7.45 -13.74 -13.10
CA SER A 152 7.21 -12.64 -14.06
C SER A 152 8.34 -12.44 -15.08
N THR A 153 9.60 -12.73 -14.74
CA THR A 153 10.75 -12.52 -15.65
C THR A 153 11.06 -13.73 -16.56
N GLY A 154 10.44 -14.88 -16.31
CA GLY A 154 10.68 -16.10 -17.10
C GLY A 154 12.10 -16.68 -16.96
N GLU A 155 12.89 -16.20 -15.99
CA GLU A 155 14.23 -16.73 -15.71
C GLU A 155 14.14 -18.13 -15.09
N ALA A 156 14.83 -19.08 -15.71
CA ALA A 156 14.96 -20.44 -15.22
C ALA A 156 15.72 -20.49 -13.88
N VAL A 157 15.32 -21.43 -13.04
CA VAL A 157 15.73 -21.56 -11.64
C VAL A 157 17.19 -22.04 -11.57
N ASP A 158 18.11 -21.17 -11.18
CA ASP A 158 19.29 -21.61 -10.41
C ASP A 158 18.93 -21.51 -8.92
N GLU A 159 18.91 -22.67 -8.26
CA GLU A 159 18.78 -22.80 -6.81
C GLU A 159 19.97 -22.12 -6.13
N VAL A 160 19.79 -20.89 -5.66
CA VAL A 160 20.66 -20.36 -4.61
C VAL A 160 20.06 -20.78 -3.29
N ALA A 161 20.54 -21.91 -2.78
CA ALA A 161 20.30 -22.35 -1.41
C ALA A 161 21.02 -21.39 -0.46
N ASP A 162 20.35 -20.31 -0.06
CA ASP A 162 20.79 -19.50 1.07
C ASP A 162 20.09 -20.04 2.33
N GLU A 163 20.90 -20.71 3.13
CA GLU A 163 20.58 -21.25 4.45
C GLU A 163 20.18 -20.10 5.38
N VAL A 164 18.88 -19.97 5.68
CA VAL A 164 18.40 -19.06 6.73
C VAL A 164 17.81 -19.90 7.83
N THR A 165 18.56 -20.03 8.92
CA THR A 165 18.09 -20.50 10.21
C THR A 165 17.08 -19.50 10.77
N ASP A 166 15.81 -19.89 10.80
CA ASP A 166 14.74 -19.20 11.52
C ASP A 166 14.95 -19.41 13.04
N GLU A 167 15.82 -18.61 13.67
CA GLU A 167 15.79 -18.44 15.13
C GLU A 167 14.75 -17.37 15.51
N PRO A 168 13.72 -17.71 16.32
CA PRO A 168 12.76 -16.72 16.81
C PRO A 168 13.38 -15.84 17.92
N PRO A 169 13.22 -14.50 17.89
CA PRO A 169 13.67 -13.67 18.99
C PRO A 169 12.77 -13.88 20.22
N ALA A 170 13.46 -14.17 21.33
CA ALA A 170 12.90 -14.44 22.65
C ALA A 170 11.95 -13.34 23.16
N GLU A 171 10.81 -13.78 23.69
CA GLU A 171 9.90 -12.98 24.51
C GLU A 171 10.65 -12.38 25.72
N LYS A 172 10.70 -11.05 25.81
CA LYS A 172 10.94 -10.36 27.09
C LYS A 172 9.59 -9.95 27.67
N LYS A 173 9.16 -10.69 28.69
CA LYS A 173 8.17 -10.24 29.67
C LYS A 173 8.89 -9.29 30.64
N GLU A 174 8.43 -8.05 30.72
CA GLU A 174 8.66 -7.22 31.90
C GLU A 174 7.31 -6.76 32.45
N ASP A 175 7.05 -7.22 33.66
CA ASP A 175 5.99 -6.85 34.59
C ASP A 175 6.16 -5.40 35.11
N VAL A 176 5.14 -4.97 35.90
CA VAL A 176 5.15 -3.87 36.91
C VAL A 176 4.66 -2.52 36.37
N LYS A 177 3.66 -1.79 36.93
CA LYS A 177 3.02 -1.79 38.25
C LYS A 177 1.63 -1.14 38.19
N GLU A 178 0.71 -1.72 38.95
CA GLU A 178 -0.56 -1.13 39.38
C GLU A 178 -0.30 -0.03 40.43
N GLU A 179 -0.83 1.19 40.26
CA GLU A 179 -0.98 2.13 41.38
C GLU A 179 -2.42 2.65 41.43
N LYS A 180 -3.19 2.06 42.36
CA LYS A 180 -4.45 2.60 42.89
C LYS A 180 -4.16 3.85 43.72
N LYS A 181 -4.94 4.91 43.51
CA LYS A 181 -5.21 5.90 44.57
C LYS A 181 -6.67 6.36 44.51
N ASP A 182 -7.46 5.79 45.42
CA ASP A 182 -8.84 6.16 45.71
C ASP A 182 -8.94 7.26 46.77
N LYS A 183 -9.97 8.11 46.61
CA LYS A 183 -10.75 8.88 47.64
C LYS A 183 -10.07 10.07 48.33
N LYS A 184 -10.74 11.19 48.69
CA LYS A 184 -12.16 11.66 48.81
C LYS A 184 -12.04 13.20 49.04
N THR A 185 -12.94 14.11 48.64
CA THR A 185 -14.19 14.57 49.33
C THR A 185 -14.84 15.69 48.48
N SER A 186 -16.08 15.50 48.01
CA SER A 186 -17.36 16.10 48.50
C SER A 186 -17.44 17.64 48.56
N GLY A 187 -18.29 18.24 47.71
CA GLY A 187 -18.65 19.66 47.75
C GLY A 187 -19.87 19.97 46.87
N LYS A 188 -21.05 19.72 47.44
CA LYS A 188 -22.42 19.83 46.93
C LYS A 188 -22.84 21.28 46.59
N LYS A 189 -23.43 21.54 45.40
CA LYS A 189 -24.52 22.53 45.27
C LYS A 189 -25.40 22.30 44.03
N SER A 190 -26.70 22.31 44.29
CA SER A 190 -27.82 22.04 43.39
C SER A 190 -28.40 23.31 42.78
N SER A 191 -29.00 23.19 41.57
CA SER A 191 -30.29 23.80 41.15
C SER A 191 -30.39 23.67 39.62
N LYS A 192 -31.20 22.79 39.01
CA LYS A 192 -32.67 22.78 38.87
C LYS A 192 -33.22 23.99 38.09
N SER A 193 -33.59 23.78 36.82
CA SER A 193 -34.90 24.11 36.18
C SER A 193 -34.76 24.01 34.65
N LYS A 194 -35.25 22.95 33.97
CA LYS A 194 -36.56 22.87 33.27
C LYS A 194 -37.09 24.22 32.74
N THR A 195 -37.34 24.34 31.43
CA THR A 195 -38.68 24.22 30.81
C THR A 195 -38.65 24.53 29.30
N LYS A 196 -39.44 23.76 28.55
CA LYS A 196 -39.80 23.83 27.11
C LYS A 196 -40.62 25.08 26.73
N LYS A 197 -40.58 25.47 25.44
CA LYS A 197 -41.74 25.78 24.56
C LYS A 197 -41.18 26.34 23.24
N ASP A 198 -41.34 25.69 22.09
CA ASP A 198 -42.53 25.55 21.24
C ASP A 198 -42.99 26.85 20.55
N GLY A 199 -42.94 26.80 19.22
CA GLY A 199 -43.82 27.51 18.29
C GLY A 199 -43.38 28.94 17.94
N LYS A 200 -43.77 29.51 16.81
CA LYS A 200 -44.59 29.11 15.66
C LYS A 200 -44.45 30.32 14.73
N GLY A 201 -44.35 30.09 13.42
CA GLY A 201 -44.20 31.18 12.44
C GLY A 201 -45.35 32.18 12.45
N LYS A 202 -45.09 33.35 11.86
CA LYS A 202 -46.08 34.14 11.13
C LYS A 202 -45.40 35.17 10.22
N ASP A 203 -46.06 35.30 9.09
CA ASP A 203 -45.83 36.10 7.89
C ASP A 203 -45.93 37.63 8.10
N GLU A 204 -45.56 38.35 7.02
CA GLU A 204 -45.82 39.77 6.67
C GLU A 204 -45.01 40.82 7.47
N LEU A 205 -44.32 41.79 6.88
CA LEU A 205 -44.54 42.62 5.67
C LEU A 205 -43.26 42.78 4.83
#